data_AF-A0A8S0T8H8-F1
#
_entry.id   AF-A0A8S0T8H8-F1
#
_cell.length_a   1.000
_cell.length_b   1.000
_cell.length_c   1.000
_cell.angle_alpha   90.00
_cell.angle_beta   90.00
_cell.angle_gamma   90.00
#
_symmetry.space_group_name_H-M   'P 1'
#
loop_
_entity.id
_entity.type
_entity.pdbx_description
1 polymer ?
#
loop_
_entity_poly.entity_id
_entity_poly.type
_entity_poly.pdbx_seq_one_letter_code
_entity_poly.pdbx_strand_id
1 'polypeptide(L)'
;MANTLSLSSSSLLHHCTKPSSRINVKTKIKASLSNSSTMATNTPTTAAKVVAPAIIVGGGRVGRALQDMGNGDDVLIKRGESVPLDFPGPILVCTRNDDLDAVLESTPKSRWSDLVFFQNGMLEPWFQSKGLGDADQVLAYFAISKLGEPPIDGKTDTNPEGLTASYGKWASAVAARLHAGGLSCKVLEKGEFQKQMLEKLIWICAFMLVGARHPGATVGVVEKEYRSEVSSLITELEAAAAAEKGIVFDGAMEDRLCAYSRAVAHFPTAVKEVKECRFLRT
;
A
#
# COMPACT_ATOMS: atom_id res chain seq x y z
N MET A 1 18.28 55.63 -0.17
CA MET A 1 19.27 56.42 -0.91
C MET A 1 19.97 55.42 -1.84
N ALA A 2 19.62 55.36 -3.14
CA ALA A 2 20.21 56.15 -4.24
C ALA A 2 21.76 55.99 -4.28
N ASN A 3 22.45 55.65 -5.38
CA ASN A 3 22.12 55.56 -6.82
C ASN A 3 23.21 54.69 -7.53
N THR A 4 23.14 54.14 -8.75
CA THR A 4 22.18 54.12 -9.89
C THR A 4 22.38 52.80 -10.72
N LEU A 5 21.63 52.56 -11.81
CA LEU A 5 21.85 51.53 -12.84
C LEU A 5 21.88 52.16 -14.26
N SER A 6 22.71 51.64 -15.18
CA SER A 6 22.80 52.00 -16.63
C SER A 6 23.96 51.22 -17.28
N LEU A 7 23.95 50.65 -18.50
CA LEU A 7 22.92 50.22 -19.48
C LEU A 7 23.62 49.41 -20.61
N SER A 8 22.87 48.99 -21.65
CA SER A 8 23.33 48.60 -23.01
C SER A 8 23.76 47.12 -23.22
N SER A 9 23.33 46.38 -24.25
CA SER A 9 22.34 46.68 -25.31
C SER A 9 21.72 45.42 -25.94
N SER A 10 20.55 45.64 -26.57
CA SER A 10 19.79 44.76 -27.49
C SER A 10 20.60 44.42 -28.77
N SER A 11 20.21 43.58 -29.74
CA SER A 11 19.01 42.77 -30.07
C SER A 11 19.33 41.96 -31.35
N LEU A 12 18.55 40.92 -31.69
CA LEU A 12 17.87 40.80 -33.02
C LEU A 12 17.06 39.50 -33.15
N LEU A 13 15.87 39.62 -33.75
CA LEU A 13 14.98 38.53 -34.14
C LEU A 13 15.20 38.19 -35.61
N HIS A 14 15.10 36.91 -35.99
CA HIS A 14 14.67 36.53 -37.35
C HIS A 14 13.87 35.22 -37.36
N HIS A 15 12.55 35.33 -37.52
CA HIS A 15 11.75 34.30 -38.16
C HIS A 15 11.90 34.43 -39.69
N CYS A 16 12.10 33.31 -40.38
CA CYS A 16 11.95 33.24 -41.84
C CYS A 16 10.97 32.12 -42.23
N THR A 17 10.24 32.40 -43.31
CA THR A 17 9.01 31.69 -43.73
C THR A 17 9.26 30.64 -44.82
N LYS A 18 8.27 29.75 -45.00
CA LYS A 18 8.23 28.76 -46.07
C LYS A 18 8.14 29.41 -47.46
N PRO A 19 8.64 28.73 -48.51
CA PRO A 19 8.00 28.75 -49.82
C PRO A 19 7.30 27.41 -50.12
N SER A 20 6.14 27.49 -50.78
CA SER A 20 5.45 26.34 -51.37
C SER A 20 5.74 26.26 -52.86
N SER A 21 5.90 25.07 -53.42
CA SER A 21 5.74 24.85 -54.88
C SER A 21 5.11 23.48 -55.15
N ARG A 22 4.19 23.45 -56.11
CA ARG A 22 3.50 22.25 -56.61
C ARG A 22 4.06 21.91 -57.99
N ILE A 23 4.46 20.65 -58.22
CA ILE A 23 4.46 20.02 -59.56
C ILE A 23 3.88 18.61 -59.41
N ASN A 24 3.25 18.10 -60.48
CA ASN A 24 2.33 16.96 -60.47
C ASN A 24 2.65 16.01 -61.66
N VAL A 25 2.03 14.82 -61.67
CA VAL A 25 1.72 13.96 -62.85
C VAL A 25 2.68 12.79 -63.23
N LYS A 26 2.28 11.58 -62.78
CA LYS A 26 2.18 10.25 -63.49
C LYS A 26 3.37 9.29 -63.75
N THR A 27 3.26 8.09 -63.12
CA THR A 27 3.44 6.70 -63.65
C THR A 27 4.84 6.24 -64.18
N LYS A 28 5.29 4.97 -64.08
CA LYS A 28 4.59 3.66 -64.03
C LYS A 28 5.53 2.52 -63.51
N ILE A 29 5.03 1.65 -62.61
CA ILE A 29 5.32 0.20 -62.39
C ILE A 29 6.77 -0.36 -62.56
N LYS A 30 7.38 -0.91 -61.48
CA LYS A 30 7.66 -2.38 -61.34
C LYS A 30 8.06 -2.80 -59.91
N ALA A 31 7.83 -4.07 -59.62
CA ALA A 31 7.78 -4.69 -58.29
C ALA A 31 9.14 -4.89 -57.59
N SER A 32 9.09 -4.92 -56.25
CA SER A 32 9.96 -5.75 -55.40
C SER A 32 9.17 -6.16 -54.15
N LEU A 33 9.09 -7.46 -53.88
CA LEU A 33 8.44 -8.01 -52.68
C LEU A 33 9.44 -8.01 -51.52
N SER A 34 9.07 -7.40 -50.39
CA SER A 34 9.72 -7.67 -49.10
C SER A 34 8.65 -7.79 -48.02
N ASN A 35 8.51 -8.99 -47.45
CA ASN A 35 7.58 -9.26 -46.36
C ASN A 35 8.17 -8.74 -45.05
N SER A 36 7.64 -7.63 -44.56
CA SER A 36 7.81 -7.19 -43.17
C SER A 36 6.45 -6.89 -42.55
N SER A 37 5.64 -7.93 -42.40
CA SER A 37 4.44 -7.88 -41.56
C SER A 37 4.86 -7.83 -40.10
N THR A 38 4.81 -6.63 -39.53
CA THR A 38 5.02 -6.33 -38.11
C THR A 38 4.34 -7.35 -37.19
N MET A 39 5.13 -7.96 -36.29
CA MET A 39 4.57 -8.70 -35.16
C MET A 39 3.83 -7.71 -34.26
N ALA A 40 2.49 -7.76 -34.28
CA ALA A 40 1.67 -7.05 -33.33
C ALA A 40 1.92 -7.65 -31.94
N THR A 41 2.65 -6.93 -31.09
CA THR A 41 2.72 -7.25 -29.67
C THR A 41 1.34 -7.03 -29.08
N ASN A 42 0.59 -8.11 -28.88
CA ASN A 42 -0.65 -8.10 -28.10
C ASN A 42 -0.31 -7.84 -26.63
N THR A 43 -0.04 -6.58 -26.28
CA THR A 43 -0.14 -6.12 -24.90
C THR A 43 -1.60 -6.31 -24.47
N PRO A 44 -1.90 -7.15 -23.47
CA PRO A 44 -3.26 -7.26 -22.98
C PRO A 44 -3.67 -5.92 -22.39
N THR A 45 -4.61 -5.25 -23.04
CA THR A 45 -5.22 -4.02 -22.51
C THR A 45 -6.04 -4.43 -21.29
N THR A 46 -5.45 -4.31 -20.10
CA THR A 46 -6.17 -4.47 -18.84
C THR A 46 -7.29 -3.46 -18.81
N ALA A 47 -8.53 -3.92 -18.96
CA ALA A 47 -9.70 -3.09 -18.74
C ALA A 47 -9.60 -2.52 -17.31
N ALA A 48 -9.58 -1.20 -17.19
CA ALA A 48 -9.48 -0.54 -15.90
C ALA A 48 -10.67 -1.00 -15.04
N LYS A 49 -10.39 -1.75 -13.96
CA LYS A 49 -11.42 -2.15 -13.02
C LYS A 49 -12.02 -0.89 -12.42
N VAL A 50 -13.33 -0.70 -12.60
CA VAL A 50 -14.07 0.41 -12.01
C VAL A 50 -13.90 0.33 -10.49
N VAL A 51 -13.38 1.39 -9.88
CA VAL A 51 -13.25 1.49 -8.43
C VAL A 51 -14.65 1.60 -7.84
N ALA A 52 -15.03 0.64 -7.01
CA ALA A 52 -16.32 0.65 -6.33
C ALA A 52 -16.33 1.76 -5.25
N PRO A 53 -17.47 2.43 -5.02
CA PRO A 53 -17.63 3.36 -3.90
C PRO A 53 -17.46 2.62 -2.57
N ALA A 54 -16.99 3.32 -1.55
CA ALA A 54 -16.75 2.77 -0.22
C ALA A 54 -17.18 3.73 0.90
N ILE A 55 -17.55 3.14 2.04
CA ILE A 55 -17.52 3.88 3.30
C ILE A 55 -16.09 3.81 3.85
N ILE A 56 -15.57 4.91 4.37
CA ILE A 56 -14.23 4.99 4.95
C ILE A 56 -14.36 5.45 6.39
N VAL A 57 -14.02 4.59 7.34
CA VAL A 57 -14.11 4.90 8.78
C VAL A 57 -12.76 5.39 9.27
N GLY A 58 -12.66 6.68 9.61
CA GLY A 58 -11.46 7.32 10.12
C GLY A 58 -10.69 8.15 9.08
N GLY A 59 -10.91 9.47 9.09
CA GLY A 59 -10.25 10.46 8.21
C GLY A 59 -8.78 10.75 8.51
N GLY A 60 -8.01 9.75 8.93
CA GLY A 60 -6.55 9.84 9.09
C GLY A 60 -5.81 9.75 7.75
N ARG A 61 -4.48 9.60 7.82
CA ARG A 61 -3.60 9.52 6.63
C ARG A 61 -4.06 8.44 5.64
N VAL A 62 -4.23 7.20 6.11
CA VAL A 62 -4.66 6.06 5.29
C VAL A 62 -6.08 6.27 4.73
N GLY A 63 -7.04 6.65 5.59
CA GLY A 63 -8.43 6.86 5.15
C GLY A 63 -8.59 7.96 4.12
N ARG A 64 -7.85 9.08 4.23
CA ARG A 64 -7.88 10.12 3.19
C ARG A 64 -7.22 9.67 1.89
N ALA A 65 -6.05 9.04 1.95
CA ALA A 65 -5.43 8.51 0.74
C ALA A 65 -6.33 7.48 0.02
N LEU A 66 -7.03 6.61 0.76
CA LEU A 66 -7.99 5.68 0.18
C LEU A 66 -9.21 6.39 -0.44
N GLN A 67 -9.64 7.52 0.12
CA GLN A 67 -10.71 8.35 -0.44
C GLN A 67 -10.27 9.05 -1.73
N ASP A 68 -9.03 9.56 -1.76
CA ASP A 68 -8.45 10.21 -2.93
C ASP A 68 -8.22 9.22 -4.10
N MET A 69 -8.07 7.92 -3.79
CA MET A 69 -8.07 6.80 -4.75
C MET A 69 -9.48 6.31 -5.17
N GLY A 70 -10.53 6.92 -4.61
CA GLY A 70 -11.91 6.54 -4.87
C GLY A 70 -12.43 6.95 -6.24
N ASN A 71 -13.70 6.65 -6.48
CA ASN A 71 -14.42 7.11 -7.66
C ASN A 71 -15.08 8.50 -7.48
N GLY A 72 -14.99 9.09 -6.28
CA GLY A 72 -15.63 10.35 -5.90
C GLY A 72 -16.90 10.20 -5.06
N ASP A 73 -17.50 9.01 -4.99
CA ASP A 73 -18.77 8.75 -4.29
C ASP A 73 -18.58 8.22 -2.85
N ASP A 74 -17.36 8.27 -2.32
CA ASP A 74 -17.02 7.71 -1.00
C ASP A 74 -17.55 8.54 0.17
N VAL A 75 -18.11 7.84 1.16
CA VAL A 75 -18.59 8.46 2.41
C VAL A 75 -17.54 8.29 3.50
N LEU A 76 -16.93 9.39 3.95
CA LEU A 76 -16.06 9.38 5.12
C LEU A 76 -16.88 9.49 6.41
N ILE A 77 -16.72 8.51 7.30
CA ILE A 77 -17.27 8.48 8.65
C ILE A 77 -16.20 8.89 9.67
N LYS A 78 -16.54 9.87 10.51
CA LYS A 78 -15.71 10.40 11.61
C LYS A 78 -16.16 9.84 12.96
N ARG A 79 -15.38 10.15 14.01
CA ARG A 79 -15.70 9.79 15.40
C ARG A 79 -17.07 10.35 15.81
N GLY A 80 -17.98 9.47 16.21
CA GLY A 80 -19.35 9.81 16.63
C GLY A 80 -20.40 9.76 15.51
N GLU A 81 -20.00 9.58 14.25
CA GLU A 81 -20.92 9.32 13.13
C GLU A 81 -21.20 7.81 13.02
N SER A 82 -22.41 7.44 12.59
CA SER A 82 -22.82 6.04 12.38
C SER A 82 -22.63 5.63 10.91
N VAL A 83 -22.28 4.37 10.67
CA VAL A 83 -22.14 3.81 9.33
C VAL A 83 -23.56 3.67 8.70
N PRO A 84 -23.81 4.25 7.51
CA PRO A 84 -25.09 4.10 6.82
C PRO A 84 -25.44 2.65 6.52
N LEU A 85 -26.70 2.27 6.74
CA LEU A 85 -27.22 0.94 6.40
C LEU A 85 -27.20 0.74 4.88
N ASP A 86 -27.80 1.68 4.15
CA ASP A 86 -28.11 1.60 2.72
C ASP A 86 -27.01 2.25 1.85
N PHE A 87 -25.79 1.69 1.91
CA PHE A 87 -24.68 2.13 1.07
C PHE A 87 -23.95 0.92 0.45
N PRO A 88 -23.81 0.85 -0.89
CA PRO A 88 -23.19 -0.29 -1.56
C PRO A 88 -21.66 -0.29 -1.40
N GLY A 89 -21.06 -1.47 -1.33
CA GLY A 89 -19.60 -1.61 -1.30
C GLY A 89 -19.00 -1.82 0.11
N PRO A 90 -17.66 -1.85 0.20
CA PRO A 90 -16.94 -2.13 1.44
C PRO A 90 -16.95 -0.96 2.43
N ILE A 91 -16.66 -1.29 3.69
CA ILE A 91 -16.43 -0.34 4.78
C ILE A 91 -14.95 -0.43 5.16
N LEU A 92 -14.12 0.49 4.67
CA LEU A 92 -12.67 0.50 4.87
C LEU A 92 -12.34 1.09 6.26
N VAL A 93 -11.97 0.23 7.21
CA VAL A 93 -11.68 0.60 8.59
C VAL A 93 -10.24 1.11 8.70
N CYS A 94 -10.08 2.42 8.85
CA CYS A 94 -8.81 3.14 8.83
C CYS A 94 -8.47 3.81 10.17
N THR A 95 -9.09 3.35 11.26
CA THR A 95 -8.85 3.78 12.65
C THR A 95 -7.64 3.05 13.25
N ARG A 96 -7.26 3.43 14.48
CA ARG A 96 -6.28 2.68 15.29
C ARG A 96 -6.91 1.43 15.92
N ASN A 97 -6.08 0.52 16.41
CA ASN A 97 -6.53 -0.73 17.01
C ASN A 97 -7.41 -0.48 18.26
N ASP A 98 -7.03 0.47 19.13
CA ASP A 98 -7.81 0.85 20.32
C ASP A 98 -9.20 1.45 20.01
N ASP A 99 -9.47 1.88 18.77
CA ASP A 99 -10.77 2.45 18.36
C ASP A 99 -11.72 1.40 17.71
N LEU A 100 -11.27 0.15 17.49
CA LEU A 100 -12.02 -0.86 16.71
C LEU A 100 -13.37 -1.28 17.32
N ASP A 101 -13.47 -1.36 18.65
CA ASP A 101 -14.72 -1.71 19.33
C ASP A 101 -15.82 -0.66 19.04
N ALA A 102 -15.46 0.62 19.04
CA ALA A 102 -16.38 1.71 18.70
C ALA A 102 -16.79 1.70 17.22
N VAL A 103 -15.97 1.15 16.32
CA VAL A 103 -16.35 0.93 14.91
C VAL A 103 -17.43 -0.15 14.80
N LEU A 104 -17.36 -1.23 15.58
CA LEU A 104 -18.42 -2.25 15.61
C LEU A 104 -19.72 -1.70 16.19
N GLU A 105 -19.63 -0.88 17.24
CA GLU A 105 -20.79 -0.22 17.87
C GLU A 105 -21.50 0.77 16.92
N SER A 106 -20.75 1.51 16.10
CA SER A 106 -21.31 2.45 15.12
C SER A 106 -21.67 1.81 13.77
N THR A 107 -21.40 0.52 13.58
CA THR A 107 -21.70 -0.23 12.36
C THR A 107 -22.94 -1.12 12.55
N PRO A 108 -24.01 -0.98 11.73
CA PRO A 108 -25.14 -1.90 11.75
C PRO A 108 -24.67 -3.36 11.62
N LYS A 109 -25.14 -4.26 12.49
CA LYS A 109 -24.64 -5.65 12.55
C LYS A 109 -24.79 -6.43 11.23
N SER A 110 -25.79 -6.10 10.42
CA SER A 110 -25.99 -6.62 9.06
C SER A 110 -24.89 -6.24 8.07
N ARG A 111 -24.11 -5.20 8.37
CA ARG A 111 -22.99 -4.69 7.56
C ARG A 111 -21.61 -5.12 8.09
N TRP A 112 -21.53 -5.89 9.18
CA TRP A 112 -20.25 -6.36 9.72
C TRP A 112 -19.47 -7.23 8.71
N SER A 113 -20.17 -7.96 7.82
CA SER A 113 -19.57 -8.71 6.70
C SER A 113 -19.06 -7.84 5.54
N ASP A 114 -19.09 -6.52 5.67
CA ASP A 114 -18.50 -5.57 4.73
C ASP A 114 -17.33 -4.77 5.33
N LEU A 115 -16.98 -5.01 6.59
CA LEU A 115 -15.84 -4.37 7.25
C LEU A 115 -14.52 -4.93 6.73
N VAL A 116 -13.67 -4.04 6.21
CA VAL A 116 -12.34 -4.33 5.68
C VAL A 116 -11.30 -3.66 6.57
N PHE A 117 -10.48 -4.45 7.27
CA PHE A 117 -9.55 -3.95 8.29
C PHE A 117 -8.15 -3.65 7.71
N PHE A 118 -7.70 -2.38 7.78
CA PHE A 118 -6.37 -1.91 7.35
C PHE A 118 -5.33 -1.85 8.49
N GLN A 119 -5.62 -2.52 9.60
CA GLN A 119 -4.86 -2.43 10.84
C GLN A 119 -3.54 -3.20 10.78
N ASN A 120 -2.65 -2.88 11.72
CA ASN A 120 -1.41 -3.63 11.94
C ASN A 120 -1.60 -4.67 13.06
N GLY A 121 -0.78 -5.72 13.01
CA GLY A 121 -0.81 -6.83 13.96
C GLY A 121 -1.65 -8.01 13.48
N MET A 122 -1.85 -9.00 14.35
CA MET A 122 -2.68 -10.18 14.08
C MET A 122 -4.05 -9.98 14.73
N LEU A 123 -5.07 -9.62 13.94
CA LEU A 123 -6.43 -9.35 14.45
C LEU A 123 -7.26 -10.60 14.75
N GLU A 124 -6.81 -11.81 14.36
CA GLU A 124 -7.58 -13.06 14.53
C GLU A 124 -8.16 -13.25 15.95
N PRO A 125 -7.42 -13.02 17.07
CA PRO A 125 -7.98 -13.19 18.42
C PRO A 125 -9.09 -12.18 18.72
N TRP A 126 -8.98 -10.94 18.20
CA TRP A 126 -10.02 -9.93 18.33
C TRP A 126 -11.25 -10.30 17.50
N PHE A 127 -11.08 -10.70 16.23
CA PHE A 127 -12.18 -11.19 15.39
C PHE A 127 -12.92 -12.38 16.02
N GLN A 128 -12.19 -13.35 16.58
CA GLN A 128 -12.78 -14.48 17.30
C GLN A 128 -13.61 -13.99 18.50
N SER A 129 -13.07 -13.06 19.30
CA SER A 129 -13.79 -12.50 20.47
C SER A 129 -15.09 -11.75 20.11
N LYS A 130 -15.19 -11.22 18.89
CA LYS A 130 -16.36 -10.47 18.38
C LYS A 130 -17.30 -11.32 17.51
N GLY A 131 -16.91 -12.56 17.19
CA GLY A 131 -17.65 -13.42 16.27
C GLY A 131 -17.62 -12.97 14.80
N LEU A 132 -16.55 -12.28 14.39
CA LEU A 132 -16.36 -11.77 13.02
C LEU A 132 -15.85 -12.84 12.04
N GLY A 133 -15.29 -13.94 12.54
CA GLY A 133 -14.78 -15.04 11.71
C GLY A 133 -13.65 -14.59 10.77
N ASP A 134 -13.73 -15.01 9.52
CA ASP A 134 -12.76 -14.72 8.47
C ASP A 134 -13.03 -13.34 7.82
N ALA A 135 -12.99 -12.28 8.63
CA ALA A 135 -13.22 -10.92 8.17
C ALA A 135 -12.18 -10.44 7.14
N ASP A 136 -12.60 -9.53 6.28
CA ASP A 136 -11.76 -8.91 5.26
C ASP A 136 -10.61 -8.10 5.86
N GLN A 137 -9.40 -8.28 5.33
CA GLN A 137 -8.20 -7.64 5.87
C GLN A 137 -7.26 -7.15 4.78
N VAL A 138 -6.45 -6.14 5.12
CA VAL A 138 -5.43 -5.55 4.25
C VAL A 138 -4.13 -5.37 5.00
N LEU A 139 -3.10 -6.12 4.60
CA LEU A 139 -1.73 -5.92 5.04
C LEU A 139 -1.13 -4.74 4.28
N ALA A 140 -1.42 -3.53 4.75
CA ALA A 140 -0.89 -2.31 4.13
C ALA A 140 0.64 -2.23 4.28
N TYR A 141 1.37 -2.47 3.20
CA TYR A 141 2.79 -2.14 3.05
C TYR A 141 2.90 -0.93 2.13
N PHE A 142 2.39 0.21 2.59
CA PHE A 142 2.62 1.51 1.98
C PHE A 142 2.70 2.56 3.08
N ALA A 143 3.50 3.60 2.86
CA ALA A 143 3.80 4.61 3.87
C ALA A 143 3.27 5.97 3.44
N ILE A 144 2.55 6.65 4.32
CA ILE A 144 2.09 8.04 4.12
C ILE A 144 2.73 8.87 5.23
N SER A 145 3.66 9.73 4.85
CA SER A 145 4.44 10.51 5.82
C SER A 145 3.55 11.55 6.51
N LYS A 146 2.88 12.44 5.76
CA LYS A 146 1.90 13.41 6.29
C LYS A 146 0.54 13.32 5.59
N LEU A 147 -0.48 13.93 6.20
CA LEU A 147 -1.83 13.98 5.62
C LEU A 147 -1.81 14.79 4.31
N GLY A 148 -2.37 14.20 3.23
CA GLY A 148 -2.37 14.81 1.90
C GLY A 148 -1.08 14.63 1.09
N GLU A 149 -0.05 13.97 1.64
CA GLU A 149 1.09 13.50 0.85
C GLU A 149 0.74 12.17 0.17
N PRO A 150 1.21 11.91 -1.06
CA PRO A 150 0.97 10.63 -1.75
C PRO A 150 1.63 9.47 -0.99
N PRO A 151 1.01 8.27 -1.00
CA PRO A 151 1.61 7.08 -0.41
C PRO A 151 2.82 6.59 -1.20
N ILE A 152 3.82 6.09 -0.47
CA ILE A 152 4.97 5.37 -1.01
C ILE A 152 4.66 3.87 -0.96
N ASP A 153 4.67 3.22 -2.12
CA ASP A 153 4.43 1.79 -2.28
C ASP A 153 5.56 0.94 -1.67
N GLY A 154 5.22 -0.15 -0.97
CA GLY A 154 6.16 -1.11 -0.38
C GLY A 154 6.70 -2.10 -1.40
N LYS A 155 7.18 -1.59 -2.54
CA LYS A 155 7.99 -2.34 -3.51
C LYS A 155 9.45 -2.28 -3.09
N THR A 156 10.13 -3.41 -3.21
CA THR A 156 11.55 -3.54 -2.86
C THR A 156 12.34 -4.20 -3.99
N ASP A 157 13.65 -4.28 -3.84
CA ASP A 157 14.55 -5.10 -4.66
C ASP A 157 14.19 -6.60 -4.60
N THR A 158 13.73 -7.08 -3.44
CA THR A 158 13.30 -8.47 -3.19
C THR A 158 11.83 -8.76 -3.54
N ASN A 159 10.97 -7.72 -3.60
CA ASN A 159 9.55 -7.80 -3.92
C ASN A 159 9.14 -6.66 -4.88
N PRO A 160 9.57 -6.69 -6.15
CA PRO A 160 9.24 -5.66 -7.15
C PRO A 160 7.74 -5.60 -7.50
N GLU A 161 7.00 -6.68 -7.26
CA GLU A 161 5.55 -6.76 -7.36
C GLU A 161 4.83 -6.08 -6.17
N GLY A 162 5.55 -5.86 -5.06
CA GLY A 162 5.09 -5.17 -3.85
C GLY A 162 4.54 -6.08 -2.75
N LEU A 163 4.63 -5.61 -1.51
CA LEU A 163 4.29 -6.37 -0.31
C LEU A 163 2.84 -6.21 0.16
N THR A 164 2.08 -5.22 -0.34
CA THR A 164 0.70 -5.01 0.12
C THR A 164 -0.20 -6.15 -0.33
N ALA A 165 -0.98 -6.71 0.59
CA ALA A 165 -1.90 -7.82 0.32
C ALA A 165 -3.29 -7.61 0.92
N SER A 166 -4.30 -8.21 0.31
CA SER A 166 -5.70 -8.17 0.74
C SER A 166 -6.32 -9.58 0.73
N TYR A 167 -7.25 -9.82 1.65
CA TYR A 167 -7.97 -11.08 1.83
C TYR A 167 -9.45 -10.82 2.14
N GLY A 168 -10.32 -11.72 1.71
CA GLY A 168 -11.77 -11.69 1.96
C GLY A 168 -12.63 -11.31 0.74
N LYS A 169 -13.92 -11.11 1.00
CA LYS A 169 -14.99 -10.82 0.02
C LYS A 169 -14.68 -9.61 -0.88
N TRP A 170 -14.08 -8.58 -0.31
CA TRP A 170 -13.80 -7.28 -0.90
C TRP A 170 -12.34 -7.12 -1.36
N ALA A 171 -11.47 -8.12 -1.17
CA ALA A 171 -10.05 -8.07 -1.52
C ALA A 171 -9.81 -7.60 -2.98
N SER A 172 -10.57 -8.09 -3.95
CA SER A 172 -10.47 -7.64 -5.35
C SER A 172 -10.88 -6.18 -5.58
N ALA A 173 -11.80 -5.63 -4.78
CA ALA A 173 -12.21 -4.23 -4.86
C ALA A 173 -11.18 -3.30 -4.20
N VAL A 174 -10.62 -3.73 -3.06
CA VAL A 174 -9.46 -3.09 -2.41
C VAL A 174 -8.27 -3.04 -3.37
N ALA A 175 -7.91 -4.16 -3.99
CA ALA A 175 -6.80 -4.22 -4.92
C ALA A 175 -7.00 -3.26 -6.11
N ALA A 176 -8.20 -3.23 -6.70
CA ALA A 176 -8.52 -2.30 -7.78
C ALA A 176 -8.38 -0.82 -7.36
N ARG A 177 -8.82 -0.46 -6.15
CA ARG A 177 -8.65 0.89 -5.58
C ARG A 177 -7.18 1.26 -5.35
N LEU A 178 -6.40 0.36 -4.76
CA LEU A 178 -4.96 0.58 -4.53
C LEU A 178 -4.20 0.69 -5.87
N HIS A 179 -4.53 -0.14 -6.86
CA HIS A 179 -3.96 -0.07 -8.21
C HIS A 179 -4.31 1.24 -8.91
N ALA A 180 -5.53 1.75 -8.76
CA ALA A 180 -5.93 3.07 -9.26
C ALA A 180 -5.14 4.22 -8.59
N GLY A 181 -4.76 4.04 -7.32
CA GLY A 181 -3.81 4.91 -6.60
C GLY A 181 -2.34 4.72 -6.96
N GLY A 182 -2.00 3.87 -7.93
CA GLY A 182 -0.62 3.56 -8.31
C GLY A 182 0.14 2.64 -7.34
N LEU A 183 -0.53 2.09 -6.32
CA LEU A 183 0.05 1.18 -5.34
C LEU A 183 -0.06 -0.29 -5.77
N SER A 184 0.87 -1.12 -5.28
CA SER A 184 0.75 -2.58 -5.33
C SER A 184 -0.40 -3.08 -4.45
N CYS A 185 -1.00 -4.19 -4.86
CA CYS A 185 -1.84 -5.00 -3.99
C CYS A 185 -2.00 -6.42 -4.56
N LYS A 186 -1.64 -7.43 -3.77
CA LYS A 186 -1.94 -8.85 -4.01
C LYS A 186 -3.33 -9.17 -3.46
N VAL A 187 -4.09 -10.01 -4.16
CA VAL A 187 -5.25 -10.71 -3.58
C VAL A 187 -4.76 -12.11 -3.22
N LEU A 188 -4.89 -12.49 -1.96
CA LEU A 188 -4.38 -13.77 -1.44
C LEU A 188 -5.51 -14.62 -0.87
N GLU A 189 -5.35 -15.93 -0.99
CA GLU A 189 -6.13 -16.92 -0.26
C GLU A 189 -5.66 -17.00 1.21
N LYS A 190 -6.52 -17.54 2.08
CA LYS A 190 -6.37 -17.50 3.54
C LYS A 190 -4.98 -17.89 4.05
N GLY A 191 -4.46 -19.04 3.62
CA GLY A 191 -3.17 -19.56 4.10
C GLY A 191 -1.98 -18.65 3.76
N GLU A 192 -1.93 -18.15 2.52
CA GLU A 192 -0.85 -17.25 2.08
C GLU A 192 -0.98 -15.86 2.70
N PHE A 193 -2.22 -15.39 2.92
CA PHE A 193 -2.46 -14.17 3.68
C PHE A 193 -2.00 -14.30 5.15
N GLN A 194 -2.27 -15.44 5.79
CA GLN A 194 -1.86 -15.72 7.17
C GLN A 194 -0.33 -15.74 7.31
N LYS A 195 0.40 -16.35 6.36
CA LYS A 195 1.88 -16.28 6.33
C LYS A 195 2.37 -14.82 6.28
N GLN A 196 1.88 -14.02 5.33
CA GLN A 196 2.31 -12.63 5.19
C GLN A 196 1.88 -11.75 6.38
N MET A 197 0.74 -12.05 7.02
CA MET A 197 0.30 -11.35 8.24
C MET A 197 1.29 -11.59 9.40
N LEU A 198 1.76 -12.84 9.55
CA LEU A 198 2.72 -13.21 10.58
C LEU A 198 4.12 -12.68 10.25
N GLU A 199 4.55 -12.72 8.99
CA GLU A 199 5.80 -12.09 8.52
C GLU A 199 5.78 -10.56 8.78
N LYS A 200 4.65 -9.89 8.54
CA LYS A 200 4.45 -8.47 8.91
C LYS A 200 4.50 -8.26 10.42
N LEU A 201 3.87 -9.13 11.21
CA LEU A 201 3.91 -9.05 12.68
C LEU A 201 5.34 -9.21 13.19
N ILE A 202 6.09 -10.21 12.69
CA ILE A 202 7.51 -10.44 13.01
C ILE A 202 8.33 -9.19 12.69
N TRP A 203 8.12 -8.56 11.54
CA TRP A 203 8.77 -7.29 11.18
C TRP A 203 8.48 -6.17 12.20
N ILE A 204 7.21 -5.94 12.54
CA ILE A 204 6.82 -4.92 13.53
C ILE A 204 7.47 -5.23 14.87
N CYS A 205 7.35 -6.46 15.36
CA CYS A 205 7.92 -6.87 16.65
C CYS A 205 9.44 -6.68 16.67
N ALA A 206 10.17 -7.21 15.67
CA ALA A 206 11.63 -7.15 15.63
C ALA A 206 12.16 -5.72 15.53
N PHE A 207 11.72 -4.96 14.52
CA PHE A 207 12.26 -3.61 14.28
C PHE A 207 11.82 -2.60 15.34
N MET A 208 10.59 -2.66 15.84
CA MET A 208 10.13 -1.72 16.86
C MET A 208 10.67 -2.03 18.25
N LEU A 209 10.88 -3.31 18.60
CA LEU A 209 11.45 -3.69 19.90
C LEU A 209 12.96 -3.43 19.96
N VAL A 210 13.72 -3.80 18.93
CA VAL A 210 15.16 -3.47 18.85
C VAL A 210 15.34 -1.95 18.86
N GLY A 211 14.57 -1.21 18.06
CA GLY A 211 14.63 0.25 18.07
C GLY A 211 14.23 0.90 19.40
N ALA A 212 13.30 0.31 20.16
CA ALA A 212 12.97 0.79 21.50
C ALA A 212 14.07 0.54 22.54
N ARG A 213 14.98 -0.43 22.31
CA ARG A 213 16.20 -0.64 23.12
C ARG A 213 17.28 0.41 22.81
N HIS A 214 17.20 1.08 21.67
CA HIS A 214 18.19 2.04 21.16
C HIS A 214 17.57 3.44 20.96
N PRO A 215 17.49 4.28 22.02
CA PRO A 215 16.70 5.50 22.00
C PRO A 215 17.00 6.45 20.84
N GLY A 216 15.97 6.79 20.08
CA GLY A 216 16.07 7.69 18.92
C GLY A 216 16.42 7.00 17.60
N ALA A 217 16.63 5.68 17.58
CA ALA A 217 16.84 4.94 16.34
C ALA A 217 15.64 5.07 15.38
N THR A 218 15.94 5.12 14.08
CA THR A 218 14.95 4.92 13.02
C THR A 218 14.99 3.47 12.55
N VAL A 219 14.00 3.05 11.77
CA VAL A 219 13.98 1.70 11.17
C VAL A 219 15.26 1.42 10.37
N GLY A 220 15.80 2.43 9.68
CA GLY A 220 17.06 2.31 8.92
C GLY A 220 18.31 2.22 9.81
N VAL A 221 18.34 2.90 10.96
CA VAL A 221 19.42 2.72 11.96
C VAL A 221 19.37 1.29 12.51
N VAL A 222 18.18 0.78 12.82
CA VAL A 222 17.99 -0.61 13.28
C VAL A 222 18.41 -1.63 12.23
N GLU A 223 18.07 -1.43 10.95
CA GLU A 223 18.47 -2.33 9.85
C GLU A 223 19.98 -2.36 9.60
N LYS A 224 20.66 -1.22 9.80
CA LYS A 224 22.07 -1.03 9.45
C LYS A 224 23.04 -1.29 10.62
N GLU A 225 22.71 -0.82 11.82
CA GLU A 225 23.63 -0.78 12.97
C GLU A 225 23.32 -1.88 14.00
N TYR A 226 22.04 -2.30 14.09
CA TYR A 226 21.58 -3.32 15.04
C TYR A 226 21.07 -4.60 14.35
N ARG A 227 21.57 -4.87 13.12
CA ARG A 227 21.12 -5.99 12.28
C ARG A 227 21.18 -7.35 12.98
N SER A 228 22.21 -7.63 13.76
CA SER A 228 22.34 -8.91 14.48
C SER A 228 21.25 -9.12 15.54
N GLU A 229 20.86 -8.08 16.28
CA GLU A 229 19.71 -8.14 17.22
C GLU A 229 18.41 -8.40 16.47
N VAL A 230 18.20 -7.73 15.33
CA VAL A 230 17.03 -7.93 14.46
C VAL A 230 16.97 -9.36 13.92
N SER A 231 18.07 -9.87 13.38
CA SER A 231 18.16 -11.20 12.76
C SER A 231 17.89 -12.31 13.79
N SER A 232 18.47 -12.15 14.99
CA SER A 232 18.22 -13.06 16.11
C SER A 232 16.75 -13.08 16.53
N LEU A 233 16.11 -11.91 16.61
CA LEU A 233 14.72 -11.79 17.02
C LEU A 233 13.73 -12.23 15.92
N ILE A 234 14.06 -12.00 14.64
CA ILE A 234 13.30 -12.57 13.51
C ILE A 234 13.32 -14.10 13.59
N THR A 235 14.50 -14.70 13.78
CA THR A 235 14.66 -16.16 13.87
C THR A 235 13.85 -16.76 15.03
N GLU A 236 13.87 -16.13 16.21
CA GLU A 236 13.09 -16.56 17.38
C GLU A 236 11.58 -16.49 17.13
N LEU A 237 11.10 -15.36 16.60
CA LEU A 237 9.68 -15.13 16.34
C LEU A 237 9.15 -15.96 15.15
N GLU A 238 9.97 -16.21 14.12
CA GLU A 238 9.65 -17.11 13.02
C GLU A 238 9.42 -18.53 13.54
N ALA A 239 10.35 -19.07 14.34
CA ALA A 239 10.22 -20.40 14.92
C ALA A 239 8.98 -20.52 15.83
N ALA A 240 8.71 -19.52 16.66
CA ALA A 240 7.54 -19.48 17.53
C ALA A 240 6.23 -19.40 16.73
N ALA A 241 6.15 -18.53 15.72
CA ALA A 241 4.96 -18.39 14.87
C ALA A 241 4.69 -19.63 14.01
N ALA A 242 5.75 -20.26 13.47
CA ALA A 242 5.65 -21.50 12.72
C ALA A 242 5.10 -22.65 13.58
N ALA A 243 5.61 -22.80 14.81
CA ALA A 243 5.16 -23.83 15.75
C ALA A 243 3.71 -23.61 16.21
N GLU A 244 3.34 -22.40 16.60
CA GLU A 244 1.99 -22.05 17.09
C GLU A 244 0.92 -22.19 16.00
N LYS A 245 1.22 -21.75 14.77
CA LYS A 245 0.25 -21.70 13.67
C LYS A 245 0.31 -22.92 12.75
N GLY A 246 1.28 -23.82 12.94
CA GLY A 246 1.48 -25.00 12.10
C GLY A 246 1.84 -24.66 10.65
N ILE A 247 2.54 -23.54 10.43
CA ILE A 247 2.89 -23.04 9.09
C ILE A 247 4.38 -23.21 8.79
N VAL A 248 4.70 -23.24 7.50
CA VAL A 248 6.06 -23.09 6.98
C VAL A 248 6.14 -21.76 6.24
N PHE A 249 7.10 -20.93 6.62
CA PHE A 249 7.36 -19.65 5.95
C PHE A 249 8.23 -19.85 4.70
N ASP A 250 8.14 -18.90 3.77
CA ASP A 250 9.01 -18.87 2.60
C ASP A 250 10.41 -18.41 3.02
N GLY A 251 11.45 -19.13 2.61
CA GLY A 251 12.85 -18.83 2.96
C GLY A 251 13.31 -17.42 2.55
N ALA A 252 14.39 -16.93 3.16
CA ALA A 252 14.88 -15.54 3.03
C ALA A 252 13.90 -14.46 3.56
N MET A 253 13.13 -14.77 4.60
CA MET A 253 12.30 -13.80 5.35
C MET A 253 13.13 -12.58 5.79
N GLU A 254 14.27 -12.82 6.43
CA GLU A 254 15.12 -11.74 6.96
C GLU A 254 15.51 -10.71 5.88
N ASP A 255 15.86 -11.17 4.67
CA ASP A 255 16.23 -10.31 3.55
C ASP A 255 15.05 -9.48 3.03
N ARG A 256 13.85 -10.08 2.91
CA ARG A 256 12.62 -9.36 2.54
C ARG A 256 12.25 -8.30 3.58
N LEU A 257 12.27 -8.69 4.85
CA LEU A 257 11.92 -7.81 5.96
C LEU A 257 12.88 -6.62 6.07
N CYS A 258 14.17 -6.85 5.87
CA CYS A 258 15.17 -5.78 5.89
C CYS A 258 15.14 -4.92 4.62
N ALA A 259 14.85 -5.50 3.46
CA ALA A 259 14.59 -4.73 2.24
C ALA A 259 13.42 -3.75 2.40
N TYR A 260 12.33 -4.18 3.04
CA TYR A 260 11.24 -3.27 3.39
C TYR A 260 11.67 -2.21 4.40
N SER A 261 12.44 -2.57 5.43
CA SER A 261 13.02 -1.62 6.39
C SER A 261 13.85 -0.51 5.73
N ARG A 262 14.60 -0.82 4.67
CA ARG A 262 15.32 0.19 3.87
C ARG A 262 14.38 1.16 3.15
N ALA A 263 13.25 0.67 2.62
CA ALA A 263 12.23 1.53 1.98
C ALA A 263 11.56 2.49 2.98
N VAL A 264 11.42 2.11 4.25
CA VAL A 264 10.86 2.94 5.33
C VAL A 264 11.91 3.46 6.34
N ALA A 265 13.18 3.54 5.93
CA ALA A 265 14.33 3.78 6.81
C ALA A 265 14.27 5.03 7.70
N HIS A 266 13.51 6.05 7.30
CA HIS A 266 13.37 7.32 8.00
C HIS A 266 12.27 7.32 9.09
N PHE A 267 11.44 6.27 9.17
CA PHE A 267 10.40 6.20 10.20
C PHE A 267 11.02 5.93 11.59
N PRO A 268 10.55 6.62 12.64
CA PRO A 268 11.02 6.38 14.00
C PRO A 268 10.49 5.04 14.51
N THR A 269 11.35 4.25 15.15
CA THR A 269 10.89 3.04 15.83
C THR A 269 10.16 3.39 17.12
N ALA A 270 9.01 2.77 17.35
CA ALA A 270 8.25 2.96 18.58
C ALA A 270 7.32 1.77 18.82
N VAL A 271 7.41 1.20 20.03
CA VAL A 271 6.45 0.19 20.49
C VAL A 271 5.09 0.87 20.69
N LYS A 272 4.08 0.39 19.94
CA LYS A 272 2.68 0.84 19.92
C LYS A 272 1.80 -0.39 19.84
N GLU A 273 0.53 -0.30 20.26
CA GLU A 273 -0.48 -1.36 20.03
C GLU A 273 -0.01 -2.75 20.55
N VAL A 274 0.55 -2.76 21.77
CA VAL A 274 1.15 -3.94 22.42
C VAL A 274 0.11 -5.00 22.78
N LYS A 275 -1.15 -4.59 23.02
CA LYS A 275 -2.24 -5.50 23.39
C LYS A 275 -2.58 -6.49 22.27
N GLU A 276 -2.21 -6.17 21.03
CA GLU A 276 -2.48 -6.95 19.82
C GLU A 276 -1.31 -7.87 19.46
N CYS A 277 -0.14 -7.71 20.10
CA CYS A 277 1.02 -8.59 19.97
C CYS A 277 1.00 -9.78 20.96
N ARG A 278 -0.18 -10.36 21.23
CA ARG A 278 -0.34 -11.46 22.21
C ARG A 278 0.07 -12.83 21.65
N PHE A 279 1.37 -12.99 21.44
CA PHE A 279 2.04 -14.30 21.30
C PHE A 279 2.67 -14.80 22.62
N LEU A 280 2.70 -13.95 23.67
CA LEU A 280 3.50 -14.16 24.88
C LEU A 280 2.66 -14.39 26.15
N ARG A 281 1.61 -15.21 26.06
CA ARG A 281 0.96 -15.80 27.23
C ARG A 281 1.04 -17.32 27.15
N THR A 282 2.15 -17.83 27.70
CA THR A 282 2.22 -19.15 28.30
C THR A 282 1.33 -19.26 29.53
#